data_AF-E9HRE7-F1
#
_entry.id   AF-E9HRE7-F1
#
_cell.length_a   1.000
_cell.length_b   1.000
_cell.length_c   1.000
_cell.angle_alpha   90.00
_cell.angle_beta   90.00
_cell.angle_gamma   90.00
#
_symmetry.space_group_name_H-M   'P 1'
#
loop_
_entity.id
_entity.type
_entity.pdbx_description
1 polymer ?
#
loop_
_entity_poly.entity_id
_entity_poly.type
_entity_poly.pdbx_seq_one_letter_code
_entity_poly.pdbx_strand_id
1 'polypeptide(L)'
;MRGQNPLHLAAGSGRDASASLLNLFLQCMPQYPINAPDIDGNSPLLLAYMKGNVALCKALVRAGACLAATNKSGVSIFNYQLATKQLLVRLLEQLNEEPPWAEHDYCMECGNKFGITTRKHHCRHCGRILCSKCSDQVVPILKFNLSKPVRVCLLCSQVLCSGVPSP
;
A
#
# COMPACT_ATOMS: atom_id res chain seq x y z
N MET A 1 5.44 8.60 23.22
CA MET A 1 5.59 9.55 22.09
C MET A 1 6.96 9.48 21.39
N ARG A 2 7.79 8.43 21.56
CA ARG A 2 9.10 8.40 20.86
C ARG A 2 8.95 7.72 19.50
N GLY A 3 9.33 8.40 18.43
CA GLY A 3 9.27 7.92 17.03
C GLY A 3 7.94 8.13 16.31
N GLN A 4 6.86 8.52 17.01
CA GLN A 4 5.55 8.73 16.40
C GLN A 4 5.40 10.16 15.89
N ASN A 5 5.13 10.30 14.59
CA ASN A 5 4.64 11.56 14.01
C ASN A 5 3.13 11.75 14.31
N PRO A 6 2.58 12.97 14.15
CA PRO A 6 1.16 13.23 14.33
C PRO A 6 0.18 12.28 13.63
N LEU A 7 0.54 11.72 12.46
CA LEU A 7 -0.33 10.77 11.75
C LEU A 7 -0.41 9.40 12.45
N HIS A 8 0.65 8.95 13.13
CA HIS A 8 0.59 7.74 13.96
C HIS A 8 -0.38 7.91 15.13
N LEU A 9 -0.39 9.10 15.75
CA LEU A 9 -1.31 9.44 16.84
C LEU A 9 -2.75 9.55 16.34
N ALA A 10 -2.95 10.16 15.17
CA ALA A 10 -4.26 10.26 14.53
C ALA A 10 -4.84 8.88 14.17
N ALA A 11 -4.00 7.94 13.73
CA ALA A 11 -4.41 6.57 13.45
C ALA A 11 -5.02 5.87 14.69
N GLY A 12 -4.49 6.13 15.88
CA GLY A 12 -5.01 5.58 17.14
C GLY A 12 -6.31 6.24 17.65
N SER A 13 -6.67 7.41 17.12
CA SER A 13 -7.74 8.24 17.68
C SER A 13 -9.14 7.95 17.11
N GLY A 14 -9.25 7.14 16.04
CA GLY A 14 -10.52 6.63 15.50
C GLY A 14 -11.52 7.67 14.96
N ARG A 15 -11.17 8.96 14.91
CA ARG A 15 -12.06 10.05 14.49
C ARG A 15 -11.83 10.44 13.02
N ASP A 16 -12.91 10.79 12.32
CA ASP A 16 -12.89 11.29 10.94
C ASP A 16 -12.01 12.54 10.74
N ALA A 17 -11.80 13.31 11.81
CA ALA A 17 -10.90 14.47 11.85
C ALA A 17 -9.45 14.14 11.43
N SER A 18 -9.05 12.86 11.48
CA SER A 18 -7.71 12.41 11.10
C SER A 18 -7.39 12.67 9.62
N ALA A 19 -8.38 12.60 8.74
CA ALA A 19 -8.19 12.86 7.30
C ALA A 19 -7.98 14.36 7.03
N SER A 20 -8.76 15.22 7.69
CA SER A 20 -8.60 16.68 7.61
C SER A 20 -7.24 17.13 8.12
N LEU A 21 -6.74 16.48 9.17
CA LEU A 21 -5.41 16.75 9.72
C LEU A 21 -4.29 16.44 8.71
N LEU A 22 -4.38 15.34 7.97
CA LEU A 22 -3.43 15.02 6.90
C LEU A 22 -3.44 16.09 5.81
N ASN A 23 -4.63 16.51 5.36
CA ASN A 23 -4.75 17.54 4.32
C ASN A 23 -4.11 18.86 4.78
N LEU A 24 -4.34 19.26 6.03
CA LEU A 24 -3.72 20.45 6.62
C LEU A 24 -2.19 20.33 6.65
N PHE A 25 -1.65 19.18 7.07
CA PHE A 25 -0.20 18.97 7.07
C PHE A 25 0.40 19.04 5.68
N LEU A 26 -0.22 18.44 4.67
CA LEU A 26 0.30 18.48 3.30
C LEU A 26 0.21 19.89 2.68
N GLN A 27 -0.80 20.68 3.06
CA GLN A 27 -0.91 22.08 2.65
C GLN A 27 0.19 22.96 3.27
N CYS A 28 0.47 22.79 4.57
CA CYS A 28 1.49 23.57 5.26
C CYS A 28 2.91 23.05 5.04
N MET A 29 3.06 21.75 4.77
CA MET A 29 4.32 21.03 4.61
C MET A 29 4.21 20.04 3.44
N PRO A 30 4.46 20.49 2.19
CA PRO A 30 4.30 19.64 1.00
C PRO A 30 5.11 18.33 1.02
N GLN A 31 6.23 18.31 1.75
CA GLN A 31 7.09 17.13 1.90
C GLN A 31 6.93 16.44 3.26
N TYR A 32 5.76 16.55 3.88
CA TYR A 32 5.50 15.88 5.15
C TYR A 32 5.75 14.36 5.03
N PRO A 33 6.48 13.74 5.98
CA PRO A 33 6.93 12.35 5.84
C PRO A 33 5.82 11.34 6.15
N ILE A 34 4.86 11.19 5.23
CA ILE A 34 3.70 10.30 5.38
C ILE A 34 4.06 8.81 5.51
N ASN A 35 5.26 8.42 5.07
CA ASN A 35 5.77 7.05 5.09
C ASN A 35 6.81 6.80 6.19
N ALA A 36 7.16 7.81 7.00
CA ALA A 36 8.13 7.62 8.07
C ALA A 36 7.60 6.62 9.09
N PRO A 37 8.34 5.54 9.40
CA PRO A 37 7.93 4.55 10.37
C PRO A 37 8.11 5.04 11.80
N ASP A 38 7.31 4.50 12.73
CA ASP A 38 7.56 4.62 14.16
C ASP A 38 8.71 3.69 14.64
N ILE A 39 8.92 3.63 15.96
CA ILE A 39 9.97 2.80 16.56
C ILE A 39 9.80 1.30 16.29
N ASP A 40 8.58 0.83 16.05
CA ASP A 40 8.27 -0.57 15.74
C ASP A 40 8.30 -0.84 14.23
N GLY A 41 8.55 0.19 13.42
CA GLY A 41 8.54 0.11 11.97
C GLY A 41 7.16 0.34 11.37
N ASN A 42 6.13 0.66 12.16
CA ASN A 42 4.79 0.83 11.61
C ASN A 42 4.73 2.15 10.84
N SER A 43 4.25 2.09 9.59
CA SER A 43 3.86 3.30 8.88
C SER A 43 2.52 3.83 9.42
N PRO A 44 2.23 5.13 9.25
CA PRO A 44 0.91 5.67 9.57
C PRO A 44 -0.24 4.92 8.88
N LEU A 45 -0.01 4.43 7.65
CA LEU A 45 -0.99 3.65 6.90
C LEU A 45 -1.23 2.29 7.54
N LEU A 46 -0.18 1.58 7.96
CA LEU A 46 -0.33 0.30 8.65
C LEU A 46 -1.10 0.46 9.96
N LEU A 47 -0.76 1.46 10.79
CA LEU A 47 -1.50 1.71 12.03
C LEU A 47 -2.97 2.04 11.76
N ALA A 48 -3.25 2.91 10.78
CA ALA A 48 -4.62 3.27 10.41
C ALA A 48 -5.40 2.03 9.96
N TYR A 49 -4.77 1.16 9.18
CA TYR A 49 -5.37 -0.07 8.67
C TYR A 49 -5.66 -1.05 9.80
N MET A 50 -4.69 -1.27 10.71
CA MET A 50 -4.85 -2.15 11.87
C MET A 50 -5.95 -1.67 12.83
N LYS A 51 -6.11 -0.35 12.97
CA LYS A 51 -7.16 0.25 13.80
C LYS A 51 -8.51 0.38 13.09
N GLY A 52 -8.63 -0.04 11.83
CA GLY A 52 -9.84 0.10 11.04
C GLY A 52 -10.23 1.56 10.75
N ASN A 53 -9.28 2.50 10.83
CA ASN A 53 -9.50 3.91 10.53
C ASN A 53 -9.56 4.11 9.00
N VAL A 54 -10.72 3.79 8.43
CA VAL A 54 -10.96 3.80 6.98
C VAL A 54 -10.72 5.19 6.39
N ALA A 55 -11.18 6.25 7.06
CA ALA A 55 -11.04 7.63 6.58
C ALA A 55 -9.56 8.01 6.41
N LEU A 56 -8.73 7.73 7.42
CA LEU A 56 -7.29 8.00 7.36
C LEU A 56 -6.57 7.10 6.34
N CYS A 57 -6.93 5.81 6.25
CA CYS A 57 -6.35 4.92 5.23
C CYS A 57 -6.55 5.48 3.82
N LYS A 58 -7.78 5.89 3.49
CA LYS A 58 -8.12 6.46 2.19
C LYS A 58 -7.38 7.77 1.93
N ALA A 59 -7.26 8.62 2.95
CA ALA A 59 -6.53 9.88 2.83
C ALA A 59 -5.03 9.65 2.56
N LEU A 60 -4.40 8.74 3.32
CA LEU A 60 -2.99 8.36 3.14
C LEU A 60 -2.73 7.76 1.76
N VAL A 61 -3.60 6.86 1.28
CA VAL A 61 -3.47 6.26 -0.06
C VAL A 61 -3.57 7.32 -1.15
N ARG A 62 -4.50 8.28 -1.05
CA ARG A 62 -4.60 9.40 -1.99
C ARG A 62 -3.40 10.35 -1.94
N ALA A 63 -2.75 10.46 -0.77
CA ALA A 63 -1.53 11.22 -0.60
C ALA A 63 -0.27 10.50 -1.10
N GLY A 64 -0.39 9.28 -1.68
CA GLY A 64 0.76 8.52 -2.19
C GLY A 64 1.52 7.75 -1.11
N ALA A 65 0.86 7.35 -0.02
CA ALA A 65 1.49 6.48 0.98
C ALA A 65 1.94 5.15 0.35
N CYS A 66 3.06 4.60 0.80
CA CYS A 66 3.54 3.29 0.41
C CYS A 66 2.67 2.20 1.03
N LEU A 67 1.99 1.42 0.20
CA LEU A 67 1.09 0.36 0.66
C LEU A 67 1.86 -0.86 1.18
N ALA A 68 3.01 -1.15 0.58
CA ALA A 68 3.75 -2.40 0.79
C ALA A 68 4.83 -2.30 1.86
N ALA A 69 4.95 -1.17 2.57
CA ALA A 69 5.88 -1.04 3.68
C ALA A 69 5.58 -2.04 4.80
N THR A 70 6.61 -2.74 5.28
CA THR A 70 6.53 -3.67 6.40
C THR A 70 7.12 -3.06 7.66
N ASN A 71 6.54 -3.39 8.81
CA ASN A 71 7.15 -3.08 10.10
C ASN A 71 8.27 -4.08 10.45
N LYS A 72 8.89 -3.92 11.64
CA LYS A 72 9.98 -4.80 12.10
C LYS A 72 9.58 -6.26 12.25
N SER A 73 8.28 -6.54 12.37
CA SER A 73 7.71 -7.90 12.43
C SER A 73 7.32 -8.45 11.05
N GLY A 74 7.60 -7.72 9.96
CA GLY A 74 7.24 -8.14 8.60
C GLY A 74 5.76 -7.93 8.24
N VAL A 75 5.01 -7.17 9.04
CA VAL A 75 3.57 -6.92 8.83
C VAL A 75 3.37 -5.72 7.92
N SER A 76 2.48 -5.87 6.93
CA SER A 76 1.97 -4.81 6.05
C SER A 76 0.44 -4.92 5.95
N ILE A 77 -0.20 -3.98 5.25
CA ILE A 77 -1.66 -4.04 5.03
C ILE A 77 -2.09 -5.26 4.17
N PHE A 78 -1.16 -5.93 3.48
CA PHE A 78 -1.45 -7.08 2.62
C PHE A 78 -1.48 -8.41 3.37
N ASN A 79 -0.74 -8.54 4.47
CA ASN A 79 -0.70 -9.77 5.28
C ASN A 79 -1.37 -9.61 6.66
N TYR A 80 -1.70 -8.39 7.07
CA TYR A 80 -2.50 -8.16 8.28
C TYR A 80 -3.96 -8.61 8.08
N GLN A 81 -4.44 -9.46 8.98
CA GLN A 81 -5.80 -10.00 8.92
C GLN A 81 -6.80 -9.04 9.58
N LEU A 82 -7.73 -8.52 8.78
CA LEU A 82 -8.94 -7.87 9.25
C LEU A 82 -10.12 -8.85 9.18
N ALA A 83 -11.24 -8.50 9.81
CA ALA A 83 -12.49 -9.27 9.72
C ALA A 83 -12.96 -9.47 8.26
N THR A 84 -12.65 -8.53 7.36
CA THR A 84 -12.93 -8.65 5.92
C THR A 84 -11.78 -8.10 5.08
N LYS A 85 -11.60 -8.64 3.86
CA LYS A 85 -10.65 -8.10 2.85
C LYS A 85 -11.17 -6.86 2.11
N GLN A 86 -12.40 -6.43 2.40
CA GLN A 86 -13.08 -5.37 1.67
C GLN A 86 -12.34 -4.02 1.75
N LEU A 87 -11.69 -3.74 2.88
CA LEU A 87 -10.93 -2.50 3.03
C LEU A 87 -9.72 -2.46 2.08
N LEU A 88 -8.90 -3.53 2.05
CA LEU A 88 -7.74 -3.62 1.16
C LEU A 88 -8.12 -3.42 -0.30
N VAL A 89 -9.15 -4.13 -0.76
CA VAL A 89 -9.67 -4.02 -2.14
C VAL A 89 -10.09 -2.58 -2.44
N ARG A 90 -10.86 -1.95 -1.54
CA ARG A 90 -11.28 -0.54 -1.70
C ARG A 90 -10.11 0.43 -1.76
N LEU A 91 -9.03 0.18 -1.00
CA LEU A 91 -7.83 1.03 -1.06
C LEU A 91 -7.11 0.88 -2.41
N LEU A 92 -7.00 -0.35 -2.93
CA LEU A 92 -6.39 -0.62 -4.25
C LEU A 92 -7.21 -0.03 -5.42
N GLU A 93 -8.54 -0.06 -5.32
CA GLU A 93 -9.46 0.57 -6.28
C GLU A 93 -9.26 2.09 -6.33
N GLN A 94 -8.94 2.74 -5.20
CA GLN A 94 -8.80 4.19 -5.08
C GLN A 94 -7.46 4.76 -5.55
N LEU A 95 -6.46 3.92 -5.82
CA LEU A 95 -5.20 4.40 -6.39
C LEU A 95 -5.44 5.02 -7.77
N ASN A 96 -4.88 6.21 -8.00
CA ASN A 96 -4.89 6.90 -9.28
C ASN A 96 -3.49 7.13 -9.87
N GLU A 97 -2.44 6.82 -9.12
CA GLU A 97 -1.05 6.91 -9.55
C GLU A 97 -0.26 5.74 -8.98
N GLU A 98 0.92 5.49 -9.57
CA GLU A 98 1.81 4.44 -9.11
C GLU A 98 2.32 4.75 -7.69
N PRO A 99 2.06 3.89 -6.68
CA PRO A 99 2.53 4.12 -5.32
C PRO A 99 4.04 3.89 -5.23
N PRO A 100 4.71 4.43 -4.20
CA PRO A 100 6.11 4.13 -3.95
C PRO A 100 6.35 2.62 -3.85
N TRP A 101 7.40 2.14 -4.52
CA TRP A 101 7.78 0.74 -4.48
C TRP A 101 8.41 0.39 -3.14
N ALA A 102 8.01 -0.75 -2.59
CA ALA A 102 8.67 -1.28 -1.41
C ALA A 102 9.94 -2.04 -1.77
N GLU A 103 10.90 -2.04 -0.84
CA GLU A 103 12.10 -2.86 -0.92
C GLU A 103 12.08 -3.94 0.15
N HIS A 104 12.48 -5.15 -0.24
CA HIS A 104 12.59 -6.30 0.64
C HIS A 104 13.48 -7.37 0.02
N ASP A 105 14.08 -8.24 0.85
CA ASP A 105 14.92 -9.34 0.39
C ASP A 105 14.15 -10.63 0.10
N TYR A 106 12.83 -10.59 0.22
CA TYR A 106 11.95 -11.74 0.07
C TYR A 106 10.71 -11.33 -0.72
N CYS A 107 10.16 -12.27 -1.51
CA CYS A 107 8.87 -12.09 -2.17
C CYS A 107 7.79 -11.85 -1.11
N MET A 108 7.11 -10.70 -1.20
CA MET A 108 6.10 -10.31 -0.22
C MET A 108 4.85 -11.21 -0.24
N GLU A 109 4.69 -12.09 -1.23
CA GLU A 109 3.58 -13.04 -1.35
C GLU A 109 3.95 -14.44 -0.85
N CYS A 110 4.99 -15.04 -1.43
CA CYS A 110 5.36 -16.43 -1.10
C CYS A 110 6.53 -16.58 -0.11
N GLY A 111 7.20 -15.48 0.27
CA GLY A 111 8.33 -15.51 1.19
C GLY A 111 9.65 -16.02 0.61
N ASN A 112 9.72 -16.37 -0.67
CA ASN A 112 10.98 -16.81 -1.30
C ASN A 112 12.04 -15.70 -1.24
N LYS A 113 13.25 -16.03 -0.80
CA LYS A 113 14.39 -15.11 -0.76
C LYS A 113 14.84 -14.74 -2.18
N PHE A 114 15.03 -13.45 -2.43
CA PHE A 114 15.63 -12.97 -3.67
C PHE A 114 17.14 -13.22 -3.68
N GLY A 115 17.70 -13.36 -4.88
CA GLY A 115 19.12 -13.64 -5.06
C GLY A 115 19.48 -13.82 -6.53
N ILE A 116 20.42 -14.71 -6.81
CA ILE A 116 20.92 -14.95 -8.17
C ILE A 116 19.84 -15.61 -9.06
N THR A 117 19.12 -16.60 -8.51
CA THR A 117 18.11 -17.38 -9.25
C THR A 117 16.71 -16.77 -9.20
N THR A 118 16.36 -16.04 -8.13
CA THR A 118 15.05 -15.41 -7.97
C THR A 118 15.22 -13.89 -7.98
N ARG A 119 14.78 -13.24 -9.06
CA ARG A 119 14.89 -11.79 -9.24
C ARG A 119 13.70 -11.05 -8.61
N LYS A 120 13.94 -9.79 -8.26
CA LYS A 120 12.94 -8.84 -7.74
C LYS A 120 12.07 -8.33 -8.87
N HIS A 121 10.75 -8.30 -8.67
CA HIS A 121 9.79 -7.66 -9.57
C HIS A 121 8.77 -6.86 -8.77
N HIS A 122 8.48 -5.63 -9.17
CA HIS A 122 7.44 -4.84 -8.51
C HIS A 122 6.10 -4.95 -9.24
N CYS A 123 5.02 -5.05 -8.46
CA CYS A 123 3.67 -4.87 -9.00
C CYS A 123 3.45 -3.39 -9.32
N ARG A 124 3.19 -3.05 -10.58
CA ARG A 124 2.98 -1.66 -11.03
C ARG A 124 1.75 -0.99 -10.43
N HIS A 125 0.82 -1.78 -9.89
CA HIS A 125 -0.40 -1.25 -9.27
C HIS A 125 -0.23 -0.96 -7.79
N CYS A 126 0.37 -1.87 -7.01
CA CYS A 126 0.40 -1.78 -5.54
C CYS A 126 1.79 -1.59 -4.92
N GLY A 127 2.86 -1.63 -5.72
CA GLY A 127 4.23 -1.39 -5.26
C GLY A 127 4.89 -2.53 -4.47
N ARG A 128 4.22 -3.67 -4.25
CA ARG A 128 4.82 -4.86 -3.61
C ARG A 128 5.96 -5.43 -4.45
N ILE A 129 6.99 -5.93 -3.78
CA ILE A 129 8.10 -6.66 -4.38
C ILE A 129 7.86 -8.18 -4.35
N LEU A 130 7.95 -8.82 -5.51
CA LEU A 130 7.45 -10.16 -5.79
C LEU A 130 8.42 -10.93 -6.70
N CYS A 131 8.31 -12.26 -6.70
CA CYS A 131 8.98 -13.10 -7.69
C CYS A 131 8.16 -13.17 -8.98
N SER A 132 8.75 -13.73 -10.04
CA SER A 132 8.08 -13.84 -11.35
C SER A 132 6.75 -14.58 -11.27
N LYS A 133 6.67 -15.66 -10.47
CA LYS A 133 5.47 -16.47 -10.28
C LYS A 133 4.34 -15.73 -9.55
N CYS A 134 4.67 -14.87 -8.59
CA CYS A 134 3.66 -14.12 -7.82
C CYS A 134 3.21 -12.82 -8.50
N SER A 135 3.79 -12.50 -9.66
CA SER A 135 3.53 -11.28 -10.42
C SER A 135 3.46 -11.57 -11.92
N ASP A 136 2.94 -12.73 -12.31
CA ASP A 136 2.89 -13.21 -13.69
C ASP A 136 1.79 -12.59 -14.54
N GLN A 137 0.93 -11.77 -13.93
CA GLN A 137 -0.17 -11.09 -14.61
C GLN A 137 0.34 -9.84 -15.33
N VAL A 138 -0.23 -9.58 -16.50
CA VAL A 138 0.10 -8.41 -17.31
C VAL A 138 -1.19 -7.73 -17.77
N VAL A 139 -1.45 -6.53 -17.26
CA VAL A 139 -2.69 -5.79 -17.54
C VAL A 139 -2.38 -4.31 -17.78
N PRO A 140 -3.11 -3.61 -18.66
CA PRO A 140 -3.02 -2.16 -18.74
C PRO A 140 -3.60 -1.51 -17.46
N ILE A 141 -2.99 -0.43 -17.00
CA ILE A 141 -3.50 0.36 -15.86
C ILE A 141 -3.88 1.74 -16.38
N LEU A 142 -5.05 1.81 -17.02
CA LEU A 142 -5.51 3.03 -17.69
C LEU A 142 -5.61 4.21 -16.72
N LYS A 143 -6.05 3.97 -15.48
CA LYS A 143 -6.13 5.00 -14.43
C LYS A 143 -4.78 5.57 -14.01
N PHE A 144 -3.66 4.90 -14.33
CA PHE A 144 -2.29 5.41 -14.11
C PHE A 144 -1.67 5.94 -15.42
N ASN A 145 -2.47 6.11 -16.47
CA ASN A 145 -1.99 6.42 -17.82
C ASN A 145 -1.01 5.39 -18.41
N LEU A 146 -1.11 4.13 -17.98
CA LEU A 146 -0.31 3.00 -18.48
C LEU A 146 -1.15 2.17 -19.46
N SER A 147 -1.24 2.63 -20.70
CA SER A 147 -2.00 1.97 -21.77
C SER A 147 -1.35 0.68 -22.27
N LYS A 148 -0.01 0.61 -22.23
CA LYS A 148 0.72 -0.64 -22.50
C LYS A 148 0.56 -1.59 -21.31
N PRO A 149 0.28 -2.89 -21.52
CA PRO A 149 0.17 -3.85 -20.43
C PRO A 149 1.45 -3.91 -19.58
N VAL A 150 1.28 -3.87 -18.26
CA VAL A 150 2.37 -3.87 -17.27
C VAL A 150 2.20 -4.99 -16.26
N ARG A 151 3.31 -5.39 -15.65
CA ARG A 151 3.36 -6.45 -14.65
C ARG A 151 2.57 -6.08 -13.38
N VAL A 152 1.68 -6.95 -12.96
CA VAL A 152 0.95 -6.84 -11.68
C VAL A 152 0.87 -8.18 -10.96
N CYS A 153 0.52 -8.16 -9.67
CA CYS A 153 0.21 -9.38 -8.92
C CYS A 153 -1.22 -9.86 -9.17
N LEU A 154 -1.51 -11.10 -8.80
CA LEU A 154 -2.84 -11.70 -8.94
C LEU A 154 -3.95 -10.87 -8.28
N LEU A 155 -3.72 -10.37 -7.06
CA LEU A 155 -4.70 -9.52 -6.38
C LEU A 155 -5.01 -8.25 -7.19
N CYS A 156 -3.97 -7.61 -7.73
CA CYS A 156 -4.14 -6.39 -8.49
C CYS A 156 -4.76 -6.63 -9.87
N SER A 157 -4.45 -7.74 -10.54
CA SER A 157 -5.14 -8.08 -11.80
C SER A 157 -6.63 -8.28 -11.56
N GLN A 158 -7.01 -8.97 -10.48
CA GLN A 158 -8.41 -9.13 -10.09
C GLN A 158 -9.07 -7.77 -9.84
N VAL A 159 -8.46 -6.90 -9.02
CA VAL A 159 -9.00 -5.55 -8.74
C VAL A 159 -9.17 -4.72 -10.02
N LEU A 160 -8.20 -4.77 -10.94
CA LEU A 160 -8.24 -4.00 -12.18
C LEU A 160 -9.24 -4.56 -13.21
N CYS A 161 -9.47 -5.88 -13.19
CA CYS A 161 -10.36 -6.56 -14.14
C CYS A 161 -11.78 -6.81 -13.59
N SER A 162 -12.08 -6.54 -12.31
CA SER A 162 -13.40 -6.81 -11.70
C SER A 162 -14.59 -6.02 -12.29
N GLY A 163 -14.36 -5.20 -13.33
CA GLY A 163 -15.39 -4.51 -14.13
C GLY A 163 -15.26 -4.73 -15.64
N VAL A 164 -14.37 -5.61 -16.09
CA VAL A 164 -14.17 -5.97 -17.50
C VAL A 164 -14.55 -7.44 -17.64
N PRO A 165 -15.52 -7.82 -18.47
CA PRO A 165 -15.76 -9.24 -18.75
C PRO A 165 -14.46 -9.83 -19.32
N SER A 166 -13.97 -10.90 -18.69
CA SER A 166 -12.89 -11.70 -19.27
C SER A 166 -13.32 -12.18 -20.66
N PRO A 167 -12.44 -12.18 -21.67
CA PRO A 167 -12.73 -12.80 -22.96
C PRO A 167 -13.03 -14.30 -22.82
#